data_AF-A0A162J6E2-F1
#
_entry.id   AF-A0A162J6E2-F1
#
_cell.length_a   1.000
_cell.length_b   1.000
_cell.length_c   1.000
_cell.angle_alpha   90.00
_cell.angle_beta   90.00
_cell.angle_gamma   90.00
#
_symmetry.space_group_name_H-M   'P 1'
#
loop_
_entity.id
_entity.type
_entity.pdbx_description
1 polymer ?
#
loop_
_entity_poly.entity_id
_entity_poly.type
_entity_poly.pdbx_seq_one_letter_code
_entity_poly.pdbx_strand_id
1 'polypeptide(L)'
;MNITKHAMIRYLSRIKKVPEIINEQTYDTWKRNNESIIKEAEAEIQNLFSSASFFTKGQFGNNKEADFYLLKSEMLIFVIQKDSILTCYEISYDIDHKGNKEIFKAYLRSLQRLENKQEELFNKNKQEKTELTNEITNLNIKIEELKTKIKYFEETKELLNQQIKLLTLTEEEISEQIHNAKDRIIRSKIVH
;
A
#
# COMPACT_ATOMS: atom_id res chain seq x y z
N MET A 1 0.81 -25.71 -19.95
CA MET A 1 -0.39 -24.84 -19.87
C MET A 1 -1.48 -25.48 -20.70
N ASN A 2 -2.69 -25.66 -20.16
CA ASN A 2 -3.79 -26.25 -20.93
C ASN A 2 -4.41 -25.20 -21.87
N ILE A 3 -4.84 -25.58 -23.08
CA ILE A 3 -5.53 -24.68 -24.02
C ILE A 3 -6.98 -25.12 -24.10
N THR A 4 -7.90 -24.24 -23.74
CA THR A 4 -9.33 -24.56 -23.82
C THR A 4 -9.81 -24.64 -25.27
N LYS A 5 -10.90 -25.39 -25.50
CA LYS A 5 -11.58 -25.43 -26.80
C LYS A 5 -11.91 -24.01 -27.31
N HIS A 6 -12.37 -23.13 -26.42
CA HIS A 6 -12.69 -21.76 -26.77
C HIS A 6 -11.45 -20.98 -27.26
N ALA A 7 -10.33 -21.07 -26.54
CA ALA A 7 -9.08 -20.44 -26.96
C ALA A 7 -8.59 -20.95 -28.32
N MET A 8 -8.67 -22.26 -28.55
CA MET A 8 -8.25 -22.84 -29.83
C MET A 8 -9.11 -22.35 -31.00
N ILE A 9 -10.43 -22.34 -30.84
CA ILE A 9 -11.36 -21.82 -31.85
C ILE A 9 -11.06 -20.36 -32.15
N ARG A 10 -10.85 -19.52 -31.12
CA ARG A 10 -10.53 -18.10 -31.28
C ARG A 10 -9.22 -17.91 -32.04
N TYR A 11 -8.18 -18.66 -31.70
CA TYR A 11 -6.90 -18.57 -32.38
C TYR A 11 -7.00 -18.94 -33.86
N LEU A 12 -7.56 -20.10 -34.17
CA LEU A 12 -7.68 -20.57 -35.55
C LEU A 12 -8.55 -19.65 -36.42
N SER A 13 -9.70 -19.22 -35.89
CA SER A 13 -10.67 -18.41 -36.66
C SER A 13 -10.25 -16.95 -36.82
N ARG A 14 -9.71 -16.33 -35.77
CA ARG A 14 -9.47 -14.87 -35.74
C ARG A 14 -8.03 -14.49 -36.04
N ILE A 15 -7.07 -15.28 -35.55
CA ILE A 15 -5.64 -14.96 -35.63
C ILE A 15 -5.06 -15.61 -36.88
N LYS A 16 -5.20 -16.94 -37.01
CA LYS A 16 -4.74 -17.67 -38.21
C LYS A 16 -5.64 -17.51 -39.43
N LYS A 17 -6.87 -17.02 -39.23
CA LYS A 17 -7.87 -16.77 -40.29
C LYS A 17 -8.08 -18.01 -41.16
N VAL A 18 -8.15 -19.19 -40.54
CA VAL A 18 -8.50 -20.43 -41.25
C VAL A 18 -9.90 -20.25 -41.85
N PRO A 19 -10.06 -20.38 -43.17
CA PRO A 19 -11.25 -19.93 -43.90
C PRO A 19 -12.50 -20.78 -43.63
N GLU A 20 -12.34 -21.98 -43.08
CA GLU A 20 -13.45 -22.86 -42.72
C GLU A 20 -14.13 -22.33 -41.43
N ILE A 21 -15.47 -22.29 -41.43
CA ILE A 21 -16.24 -21.75 -40.30
C ILE A 21 -16.13 -22.71 -39.10
N ILE A 22 -15.09 -22.50 -38.30
CA ILE A 22 -14.87 -23.19 -37.04
C ILE A 22 -15.65 -22.44 -35.96
N ASN A 23 -16.77 -23.01 -35.53
CA ASN A 23 -17.52 -22.57 -34.36
C ASN A 23 -17.60 -23.72 -33.34
N GLU A 24 -18.14 -23.46 -32.14
CA GLU A 24 -18.15 -24.47 -31.07
C GLU A 24 -18.89 -25.77 -31.45
N GLN A 25 -19.87 -25.70 -32.36
CA GLN A 25 -20.67 -26.83 -32.80
C GLN A 25 -19.94 -27.69 -33.86
N THR A 26 -19.18 -27.05 -34.76
CA THR A 26 -18.49 -27.74 -35.86
C THR A 26 -17.07 -28.17 -35.52
N TYR A 27 -16.46 -27.58 -34.48
CA TYR A 27 -15.06 -27.78 -34.12
C TYR A 27 -14.67 -29.25 -33.88
N ASP A 28 -15.49 -30.04 -33.18
CA ASP A 28 -15.08 -31.41 -32.83
C ASP A 28 -15.02 -32.33 -34.06
N THR A 29 -15.94 -32.15 -35.00
CA THR A 29 -15.93 -32.86 -36.30
C THR A 29 -14.77 -32.39 -37.15
N TRP A 30 -14.53 -31.07 -37.19
CA TRP A 30 -13.43 -30.46 -37.94
C TRP A 30 -12.06 -30.92 -37.42
N LYS A 31 -11.87 -30.94 -36.10
CA LYS A 31 -10.65 -31.36 -35.41
C LYS A 31 -10.20 -32.76 -35.82
N ARG A 32 -11.14 -33.71 -35.94
CA ARG A 32 -10.84 -35.11 -36.32
C ARG A 32 -10.23 -35.24 -37.70
N ASN A 33 -10.62 -34.37 -38.63
CA ASN A 33 -10.10 -34.38 -39.99
C ASN A 33 -8.83 -33.53 -40.16
N ASN A 34 -8.46 -32.74 -39.14
CA ASN A 34 -7.41 -31.73 -39.20
C ASN A 34 -6.45 -31.81 -37.98
N GLU A 35 -6.16 -33.02 -37.49
CA GLU A 35 -5.36 -33.21 -36.27
C GLU A 35 -3.95 -32.58 -36.35
N SER A 36 -3.34 -32.57 -37.54
CA SER A 36 -2.03 -31.94 -37.75
C SER A 36 -2.07 -30.44 -37.49
N ILE A 37 -3.07 -29.74 -38.04
CA ILE A 37 -3.27 -28.28 -37.87
C ILE A 37 -3.49 -27.95 -36.39
N ILE A 38 -4.22 -28.80 -35.67
CA ILE A 38 -4.48 -28.61 -34.24
C ILE A 38 -3.18 -28.72 -33.44
N LYS A 39 -2.36 -29.74 -33.67
CA LYS A 39 -1.07 -29.89 -32.98
C LYS A 39 -0.13 -28.73 -33.27
N GLU A 40 -0.09 -28.25 -34.51
CA GLU A 40 0.68 -27.08 -34.89
C GLU A 40 0.18 -25.83 -34.14
N ALA A 41 -1.12 -25.58 -34.15
CA ALA A 41 -1.71 -24.45 -33.44
C ALA A 41 -1.50 -24.52 -31.92
N GLU A 42 -1.56 -25.72 -31.31
CA GLU A 42 -1.23 -25.90 -29.90
C GLU A 42 0.21 -25.50 -29.59
N ALA A 43 1.16 -25.96 -30.41
CA ALA A 43 2.57 -25.63 -30.25
C ALA A 43 2.82 -24.12 -30.43
N GLU A 44 2.20 -23.51 -31.44
CA GLU A 44 2.32 -22.07 -31.68
C GLU A 44 1.73 -21.22 -30.56
N ILE A 45 0.52 -21.56 -30.08
CA ILE A 45 -0.10 -20.84 -28.95
C ILE A 45 0.80 -20.91 -27.73
N GLN A 46 1.40 -22.07 -27.45
CA GLN A 46 2.34 -22.22 -26.33
C GLN A 46 3.61 -21.38 -26.53
N ASN A 47 4.15 -21.33 -27.75
CA ASN A 47 5.32 -20.52 -28.08
C ASN A 47 5.03 -19.00 -28.01
N LEU A 48 3.86 -18.57 -28.48
CA LEU A 48 3.45 -17.17 -28.37
C LEU A 48 3.22 -16.79 -26.90
N PHE A 49 2.57 -17.67 -26.13
CA PHE A 49 2.33 -17.45 -24.72
C PHE A 49 3.63 -17.41 -23.89
N SER A 50 4.63 -18.23 -24.22
CA SER A 50 5.92 -18.21 -23.50
C SER A 50 6.67 -16.88 -23.64
N SER A 51 6.39 -16.13 -24.71
CA SER A 51 6.92 -14.78 -24.94
C SER A 51 6.00 -13.67 -24.41
N ALA A 52 4.79 -14.00 -23.94
CA ALA A 52 3.86 -13.05 -23.37
C ALA A 52 4.24 -12.74 -21.92
N SER A 53 4.14 -11.48 -21.52
CA SER A 53 4.39 -11.05 -20.15
C SER A 53 3.08 -10.88 -19.39
N PHE A 54 3.07 -11.20 -18.10
CA PHE A 54 1.93 -10.85 -17.24
C PHE A 54 1.67 -9.34 -17.34
N PHE A 55 0.41 -8.98 -17.51
CA PHE A 55 -0.01 -7.59 -17.70
C PHE A 55 -0.83 -7.10 -16.50
N THR A 56 -1.93 -7.79 -16.18
CA THR A 56 -2.78 -7.43 -15.05
C THR A 56 -3.72 -8.56 -14.66
N LYS A 57 -4.30 -8.47 -13.46
CA LYS A 57 -5.46 -9.27 -13.06
C LYS A 57 -6.73 -8.48 -13.30
N GLY A 58 -7.78 -9.15 -13.76
CA GLY A 58 -9.06 -8.50 -14.00
C GLY A 58 -10.20 -9.49 -14.04
N GLN A 59 -11.41 -8.96 -14.21
CA GLN A 59 -12.59 -9.78 -14.45
C GLN A 59 -12.71 -10.10 -15.94
N PHE A 60 -13.00 -11.36 -16.26
CA PHE A 60 -13.27 -11.81 -17.62
C PHE A 60 -14.55 -12.65 -17.67
N GLY A 61 -15.43 -12.38 -18.64
CA GLY A 61 -16.71 -13.07 -18.79
C GLY A 61 -17.68 -12.78 -17.65
N ASN A 62 -18.23 -13.82 -17.01
CA ASN A 62 -19.21 -13.73 -15.91
C ASN A 62 -18.58 -13.22 -14.58
N ASN A 63 -17.83 -12.12 -14.62
CA ASN A 63 -17.13 -11.50 -13.48
C ASN A 63 -16.17 -12.44 -12.73
N LYS A 64 -15.63 -13.45 -13.42
CA LYS A 64 -14.61 -14.33 -12.83
C LYS A 64 -13.24 -13.69 -12.97
N GLU A 65 -12.44 -13.77 -11.92
CA GLU A 65 -11.06 -13.31 -11.94
C GLU A 65 -10.23 -14.16 -12.92
N ALA A 66 -9.40 -13.48 -13.70
CA ALA A 66 -8.48 -14.05 -14.66
C ALA A 66 -7.22 -13.20 -14.76
N ASP A 67 -6.12 -13.85 -15.13
CA ASP A 67 -4.84 -13.21 -15.36
C ASP A 67 -4.71 -12.89 -16.85
N PHE A 68 -4.35 -11.66 -17.17
CA PHE A 68 -4.15 -11.19 -18.53
C PHE A 68 -2.65 -11.12 -18.82
N TYR A 69 -2.24 -11.76 -19.91
CA TYR A 69 -0.88 -11.74 -20.41
C TYR A 69 -0.84 -11.05 -21.76
N LEU A 70 0.13 -10.17 -21.96
CA LEU A 70 0.27 -9.34 -23.14
C LEU A 70 1.54 -9.72 -23.91
N LEU A 71 1.37 -10.12 -25.17
CA LEU A 71 2.44 -10.23 -26.14
C LEU A 71 2.48 -8.94 -26.97
N LYS A 72 3.39 -8.04 -26.60
CA LYS A 72 3.46 -6.69 -27.18
C LYS A 72 3.82 -6.67 -28.67
N SER A 73 4.65 -7.61 -29.14
CA SER A 73 5.09 -7.67 -30.55
C SER A 73 3.93 -7.94 -31.50
N GLU A 74 3.05 -8.86 -31.11
CA GLU A 74 1.89 -9.32 -31.90
C GLU A 74 0.57 -8.64 -31.51
N MET A 75 0.61 -7.70 -30.56
CA MET A 75 -0.60 -7.06 -30.02
C MET A 75 -1.65 -8.06 -29.55
N LEU A 76 -1.20 -9.14 -28.90
CA LEU A 76 -2.04 -10.28 -28.53
C LEU A 76 -2.23 -10.36 -27.02
N ILE A 77 -3.46 -10.60 -26.57
CA ILE A 77 -3.79 -10.87 -25.18
C ILE A 77 -4.14 -12.34 -25.00
N PHE A 78 -3.57 -12.95 -23.98
CA PHE A 78 -3.98 -14.25 -23.45
C PHE A 78 -4.70 -14.06 -22.12
N VAL A 79 -5.81 -14.77 -21.93
CA VAL A 79 -6.56 -14.78 -20.69
C VAL A 79 -6.40 -16.14 -20.03
N ILE A 80 -5.83 -16.15 -18.82
CA ILE A 80 -5.49 -17.35 -18.06
C ILE A 80 -6.42 -17.46 -16.86
N GLN A 81 -6.97 -18.66 -16.65
CA GLN A 81 -7.72 -18.98 -15.45
C GLN A 81 -7.40 -20.42 -15.02
N LYS A 82 -7.00 -20.61 -13.76
CA LYS A 82 -6.65 -21.93 -13.19
C LYS A 82 -5.69 -22.72 -14.09
N ASP A 83 -4.56 -22.10 -14.46
CA ASP A 83 -3.51 -22.71 -15.30
C ASP A 83 -3.98 -23.20 -16.68
N SER A 84 -5.01 -22.55 -17.22
CA SER A 84 -5.54 -22.81 -18.56
C SER A 84 -5.71 -21.51 -19.34
N ILE A 85 -5.30 -21.50 -20.61
CA ILE A 85 -5.59 -20.44 -21.58
C ILE A 85 -7.07 -20.54 -21.93
N LEU A 86 -7.87 -19.64 -21.37
CA LEU A 86 -9.31 -19.57 -21.56
C LEU A 86 -9.66 -18.96 -22.92
N THR A 87 -8.93 -17.93 -23.32
CA THR A 87 -9.08 -17.31 -24.64
C THR A 87 -7.81 -16.56 -25.04
N CYS A 88 -7.71 -16.21 -26.32
CA CYS A 88 -6.76 -15.24 -26.83
C CYS A 88 -7.41 -14.36 -27.90
N TYR A 89 -6.97 -13.11 -28.01
CA TYR A 89 -7.47 -12.17 -29.00
C TYR A 89 -6.46 -11.06 -29.30
N GLU A 90 -6.49 -10.58 -30.55
CA GLU A 90 -5.74 -9.41 -30.97
C GLU A 90 -6.39 -8.14 -30.40
N ILE A 91 -5.55 -7.19 -30.00
CA ILE A 91 -5.97 -5.85 -29.61
C ILE A 91 -6.36 -5.10 -30.88
N SER A 92 -7.62 -4.69 -30.95
CA SER A 92 -8.17 -3.90 -32.04
C SER A 92 -8.95 -2.71 -31.48
N TYR A 93 -8.83 -1.58 -32.16
CA TYR A 93 -9.59 -0.36 -31.92
C TYR A 93 -10.51 -0.04 -33.11
N ASP A 94 -10.91 -1.08 -33.84
CA ASP A 94 -11.82 -1.04 -34.98
C ASP A 94 -11.36 -0.11 -36.13
N ILE A 95 -10.05 -0.03 -36.33
CA ILE A 95 -9.40 0.67 -37.44
C ILE A 95 -8.38 -0.24 -38.14
N ASP A 96 -7.71 0.28 -39.17
CA ASP A 96 -6.71 -0.47 -39.92
C ASP A 96 -5.52 -0.88 -39.04
N HIS A 97 -4.79 -1.91 -39.47
CA HIS A 97 -3.70 -2.49 -38.68
C HIS A 97 -2.61 -1.46 -38.30
N LYS A 98 -2.29 -0.52 -39.21
CA LYS A 98 -1.30 0.53 -38.91
C LYS A 98 -1.84 1.49 -37.85
N GLY A 99 -3.10 1.90 -37.98
CA GLY A 99 -3.81 2.68 -36.97
C GLY A 99 -3.80 2.00 -35.60
N ASN A 100 -4.20 0.73 -35.52
CA ASN A 100 -4.22 -0.04 -34.28
C ASN A 100 -2.86 -0.06 -33.59
N LYS A 101 -1.78 -0.29 -34.37
CA LYS A 101 -0.41 -0.33 -33.85
C LYS A 101 0.04 1.00 -33.26
N GLU A 102 -0.30 2.12 -33.89
CA GLU A 102 0.06 3.44 -33.39
C GLU A 102 -0.70 3.81 -32.10
N ILE A 103 -2.00 3.50 -32.05
CA ILE A 103 -2.80 3.69 -30.82
C ILE A 103 -2.23 2.83 -29.68
N PHE A 104 -1.96 1.56 -29.94
CA PHE A 104 -1.39 0.65 -28.93
C PHE A 104 -0.05 1.15 -28.39
N LYS A 105 0.86 1.59 -29.26
CA LYS A 105 2.14 2.21 -28.83
C LYS A 105 1.93 3.49 -28.02
N ALA A 106 0.91 4.29 -28.34
CA ALA A 106 0.60 5.49 -27.56
C ALA A 106 0.12 5.13 -26.15
N TYR A 107 -0.76 4.13 -26.02
CA TYR A 107 -1.19 3.63 -24.71
C TYR A 107 -0.03 3.03 -23.90
N LEU A 108 0.84 2.23 -24.52
CA LEU A 108 2.02 1.68 -23.83
C LEU A 108 2.95 2.78 -23.31
N ARG A 109 3.22 3.82 -24.10
CA ARG A 109 4.01 4.98 -23.66
C ARG A 109 3.33 5.75 -22.54
N SER A 110 2.01 5.90 -22.60
CA SER A 110 1.25 6.54 -21.53
C SER A 110 1.31 5.74 -20.23
N LEU A 111 1.17 4.41 -20.31
CA LEU A 111 1.27 3.51 -19.16
C LEU A 111 2.66 3.62 -18.52
N GLN A 112 3.73 3.51 -19.32
CA GLN A 112 5.11 3.63 -18.84
C GLN A 112 5.36 4.97 -18.13
N ARG A 113 4.82 6.08 -18.67
CA ARG A 113 4.91 7.39 -18.01
C ARG A 113 4.20 7.42 -16.66
N LEU A 114 3.05 6.76 -16.54
CA LEU A 114 2.30 6.69 -15.28
C LEU A 114 3.03 5.82 -14.25
N GLU A 115 3.58 4.69 -14.68
CA GLU A 115 4.39 3.80 -13.83
C GLU A 115 5.62 4.54 -13.27
N ASN A 116 6.38 5.23 -14.13
CA ASN A 116 7.52 6.04 -13.70
C ASN A 116 7.10 7.14 -12.71
N LYS A 117 6.00 7.84 -12.99
CA LYS A 117 5.47 8.89 -12.09
C LYS A 117 5.06 8.31 -10.73
N GLN A 118 4.48 7.11 -10.71
CA GLN A 118 4.13 6.41 -9.48
C GLN A 118 5.38 6.05 -8.67
N GLU A 119 6.42 5.54 -9.33
CA GLU A 119 7.69 5.20 -8.68
C GLU A 119 8.38 6.43 -8.09
N GLU A 120 8.48 7.53 -8.84
CA GLU A 120 9.04 8.80 -8.36
C GLU A 120 8.28 9.32 -7.12
N LEU A 121 6.94 9.30 -7.18
CA LEU A 121 6.10 9.74 -6.07
C LEU A 121 6.25 8.84 -4.85
N PHE A 122 6.35 7.52 -5.04
CA PHE A 122 6.59 6.58 -3.95
C PHE A 122 7.93 6.85 -3.26
N ASN A 123 9.00 7.02 -4.04
CA ASN A 123 10.34 7.29 -3.52
C ASN A 123 10.41 8.61 -2.76
N LYS A 124 9.84 9.68 -3.32
CA LYS A 124 9.75 10.99 -2.65
C LYS A 124 8.99 10.88 -1.32
N ASN A 125 7.79 10.28 -1.34
CA ASN A 125 6.98 10.14 -0.14
C ASN A 125 7.65 9.26 0.92
N LYS A 126 8.43 8.25 0.52
CA LYS A 126 9.19 7.41 1.44
C LYS A 126 10.26 8.21 2.18
N GLN A 127 10.99 9.08 1.46
CA GLN A 127 11.99 9.97 2.06
C GLN A 127 11.34 10.94 3.04
N GLU A 128 10.31 11.65 2.61
CA GLU A 128 9.59 12.65 3.42
C GLU A 128 8.98 12.02 4.69
N LYS A 129 8.35 10.84 4.58
CA LYS A 129 7.85 10.10 5.74
C LYS A 129 8.97 9.74 6.73
N THR A 130 10.15 9.38 6.23
CA THR A 130 11.29 9.01 7.09
C THR A 130 11.78 10.23 7.86
N GLU A 131 11.92 11.37 7.19
CA GLU A 131 12.32 12.64 7.81
C GLU A 131 11.32 13.07 8.89
N LEU A 132 10.03 13.09 8.57
CA LEU A 132 8.96 13.42 9.52
C LEU A 132 8.93 12.46 10.72
N THR A 133 9.15 11.16 10.49
CA THR A 133 9.21 10.17 11.59
C THR A 133 10.39 10.46 12.53
N ASN A 134 11.56 10.78 11.97
CA ASN A 134 12.72 11.14 12.77
C ASN A 134 12.49 12.43 13.58
N GLU A 135 11.85 13.43 12.97
CA GLU A 135 11.51 14.67 13.66
C GLU A 135 10.52 14.44 14.82
N ILE A 136 9.49 13.63 14.60
CA ILE A 136 8.54 13.21 15.66
C ILE A 136 9.28 12.52 16.81
N THR A 137 10.19 11.58 16.51
CA THR A 137 10.98 10.90 17.54
C THR A 137 11.84 11.88 18.34
N ASN A 138 12.51 12.82 17.67
CA ASN A 138 13.30 13.85 18.33
C ASN A 138 12.46 14.77 19.22
N LEU A 139 11.27 15.16 18.76
CA LEU A 139 10.34 15.96 19.54
C LEU A 139 9.84 15.19 20.78
N ASN A 140 9.56 13.90 20.65
CA ASN A 140 9.16 13.06 21.78
C ASN A 140 10.26 12.96 22.84
N ILE A 141 11.53 12.81 22.43
CA ILE A 141 12.66 12.82 23.37
C ILE A 141 12.70 14.16 24.14
N LYS A 142 12.59 15.29 23.43
CA LYS A 142 12.56 16.62 24.06
C LYS A 142 11.38 16.80 25.01
N ILE A 143 10.21 16.27 24.66
CA ILE A 143 9.02 16.30 25.53
C ILE A 143 9.31 15.56 26.85
N GLU A 144 9.90 14.37 26.79
CA GLU A 144 10.21 13.58 28.00
C GLU A 144 11.29 14.24 28.86
N GLU A 145 12.31 14.86 28.25
CA GLU A 145 13.31 15.66 28.98
C GLU A 145 12.67 16.84 29.71
N LEU A 146 11.76 17.56 29.04
CA LEU A 146 11.06 18.69 29.65
C LEU A 146 10.11 18.25 30.76
N LYS A 147 9.40 17.14 30.60
CA LYS A 147 8.56 16.55 31.67
C LYS A 147 9.39 16.22 32.91
N THR A 148 10.58 15.65 32.72
CA THR A 148 11.49 15.35 33.84
C THR A 148 11.91 16.61 34.58
N LYS A 149 12.22 17.69 33.85
CA LYS A 149 12.53 19.00 34.45
C LYS A 149 11.35 19.61 35.19
N ILE A 150 10.14 19.53 34.62
CA ILE A 150 8.91 19.99 35.28
C ILE A 150 8.73 19.27 36.62
N LYS A 151 8.85 17.94 36.62
CA LYS A 151 8.74 17.13 37.84
C LYS A 151 9.75 17.57 38.91
N TYR A 152 11.02 17.77 38.53
CA TYR A 152 12.05 18.26 39.44
C TYR A 152 11.69 19.63 40.06
N PHE A 153 11.17 20.56 39.26
CA PHE A 153 10.74 21.86 39.76
C PHE A 153 9.51 21.78 40.67
N GLU A 154 8.57 20.87 40.39
CA GLU A 154 7.42 20.62 41.26
C GLU A 154 7.85 20.07 42.63
N GLU A 155 8.74 19.08 42.65
CA GLU A 155 9.30 18.51 43.89
C GLU A 155 10.06 19.58 44.70
N THR A 156 10.87 20.40 44.02
CA THR A 156 11.63 21.48 44.67
C THR A 156 10.68 22.54 45.27
N LYS A 157 9.63 22.92 44.54
CA LYS A 157 8.62 23.86 45.02
C LYS A 157 7.91 23.32 46.26
N GLU A 158 7.57 22.03 46.29
CA GLU A 158 6.94 21.40 47.44
C GLU A 158 7.84 21.45 48.68
N LEU A 159 9.13 21.12 48.53
CA LEU A 159 10.10 21.20 49.62
C LEU A 159 10.22 22.63 50.19
N LEU A 160 10.29 23.64 49.33
CA LEU A 160 10.34 25.04 49.75
C LEU A 160 9.06 25.45 50.50
N ASN A 161 7.89 25.01 50.05
CA ASN A 161 6.64 25.27 50.76
C ASN A 161 6.61 24.61 52.15
N GLN A 162 7.16 23.40 52.29
CA GLN A 162 7.29 22.73 53.58
C GLN A 162 8.23 23.49 54.52
N GLN A 163 9.35 24.02 54.01
CA GLN A 163 10.27 24.85 54.79
C GLN A 163 9.60 26.15 55.27
N ILE A 164 8.86 26.85 54.39
CA ILE A 164 8.08 28.04 54.76
C ILE A 164 7.13 27.70 55.91
N LYS A 165 6.38 26.59 55.80
CA LYS A 165 5.43 26.18 56.83
C LYS A 165 6.11 25.92 58.18
N LEU A 166 7.28 25.28 58.18
CA LEU A 166 8.04 25.01 59.41
C LEU A 166 8.55 26.31 60.06
N LEU A 167 9.04 27.25 59.25
CA LEU A 167 9.46 28.57 59.74
C LEU A 167 8.28 29.31 60.39
N THR A 168 7.12 29.34 59.74
CA THR A 168 5.91 29.96 60.29
C THR A 168 5.49 29.35 61.62
N LEU A 169 5.50 28.01 61.74
CA LEU A 169 5.21 27.33 63.00
C LEU A 169 6.19 27.71 64.12
N THR A 170 7.48 27.86 63.78
CA THR A 170 8.51 28.26 64.73
C THR A 170 8.31 29.71 65.21
N GLU A 171 7.92 30.61 64.31
CA GLU A 171 7.57 32.00 64.65
C GLU A 171 6.35 32.08 65.58
N GLU A 172 5.31 31.27 65.30
CA GLU A 172 4.11 31.17 66.13
C GLU A 172 4.44 30.64 67.54
N GLU A 173 5.27 29.59 67.64
CA GLU A 173 5.68 29.01 68.93
C GLU A 173 6.44 30.03 69.80
N ILE A 174 7.40 30.74 69.22
CA ILE A 174 8.14 31.80 69.93
C ILE A 174 7.20 32.93 70.36
N SER A 175 6.25 33.32 69.51
CA SER A 175 5.24 34.34 69.83
C SER A 175 4.38 33.93 71.03
N GLU A 176 3.96 32.67 71.08
CA GLU A 176 3.21 32.10 72.20
C GLU A 176 4.06 32.04 73.48
N GLN A 177 5.32 31.61 73.38
CA GLN A 177 6.25 31.62 74.52
C GLN A 177 6.45 33.04 75.09
N ILE A 178 6.61 34.05 74.23
CA ILE A 178 6.70 35.46 74.62
C ILE A 178 5.41 35.91 75.31
N HIS A 179 4.24 35.56 74.74
CA HIS A 179 2.95 35.90 75.35
C HIS A 179 2.82 35.30 76.75
N ASN A 180 3.11 34.01 76.90
CA ASN A 180 3.09 33.30 78.18
C ASN A 180 4.07 33.88 79.20
N ALA A 181 5.28 34.26 78.76
CA ALA A 181 6.26 34.91 79.63
C ALA A 181 5.77 36.27 80.14
N LYS A 182 5.19 37.10 79.25
CA LYS A 182 4.56 38.38 79.63
C LYS A 182 3.42 38.16 80.64
N ASP A 183 2.56 37.18 80.40
CA ASP A 183 1.44 36.86 81.28
C ASP A 183 1.90 36.43 82.69
N ARG A 184 2.98 35.64 82.77
CA ARG A 184 3.59 35.25 84.05
C ARG A 184 4.14 36.45 84.82
N ILE A 185 4.78 37.39 84.14
CA ILE A 185 5.31 38.62 84.78
C ILE A 185 4.16 39.43 85.39
N ILE A 186 3.07 39.65 84.65
CA ILE A 186 1.89 40.41 85.12
C ILE A 186 1.27 39.74 86.36
N ARG A 187 1.22 38.41 86.38
CA ARG A 187 0.62 37.64 87.49
C ARG A 187 1.55 37.45 88.68
N SER A 188 2.82 37.85 88.60
CA SER A 188 3.75 37.72 89.72
C SER A 188 3.34 38.66 90.85
N LYS A 189 2.83 38.10 91.94
CA LYS A 189 2.58 38.86 93.18
C LYS A 189 3.87 38.96 93.98
N ILE A 190 4.18 40.15 94.48
CA ILE A 190 5.15 40.32 95.55
C ILE A 190 4.51 39.77 96.82
N VAL A 191 5.01 38.64 97.31
CA VAL A 191 4.67 38.13 98.64
C VAL A 191 5.47 38.98 99.62
N HIS A 192 4.79 39.92 100.28
CA HIS A 192 5.29 40.64 101.45
C HIS A 192 4.90 39.90 102.73
#